data_AF-A0A429FB93-F1
#
_entry.id   AF-A0A429FB93-F1
#
_cell.length_a   1.000
_cell.length_b   1.000
_cell.length_c   1.000
_cell.angle_alpha   90.00
_cell.angle_beta   90.00
_cell.angle_gamma   90.00
#
_symmetry.space_group_name_H-M   'P 1'
#
loop_
_entity.id
_entity.type
_entity.pdbx_description
1 polymer ?
#
loop_
_entity_poly.entity_id
_entity_poly.type
_entity_poly.pdbx_seq_one_letter_code
_entity_poly.pdbx_strand_id
1 'polypeptide(L)'
;MALDATIALGAETAYGTAASTVDGYEGKGDSWKTTREFMESVGFRTGLQTARADRRRIVDMGGEGEIECDVLDAGAATLFASAFDRHESKPVGKTTVHTFTSASTGSGKSFTAEMVRPKASGGVTAFRHVGCVATTVELTQEVGSPLAAKVAFDFQTVTHGAAPLAPAYPAEAFPYDWTAGVVEVKMPGASAYTQLDVTKWTISAESGLKTDRRFVRANPLKKVPVRAAVPTYEGSFEAEFDDSTLALYEAFIAGTVLSARITYTGATKASDGKPSSLVIEAPAIQFTGDSPEASLDEITVMELGFRVLDPGTTDALKLVYSEPTPTPPTSG
;
A
#
# COMPACT_ATOMS: atom_id res chain seq x y z
N MET A 1 -2.14 -3.38 29.49
CA MET A 1 -2.41 -2.32 28.51
C MET A 1 -1.48 -2.48 27.30
N ALA A 2 -1.50 -3.64 26.63
CA ALA A 2 -0.80 -3.82 25.34
C ALA A 2 -1.72 -3.48 24.14
N LEU A 3 -3.03 -3.33 24.40
CA LEU A 3 -4.08 -3.15 23.41
C LEU A 3 -4.31 -1.69 22.99
N ASP A 4 -3.70 -0.71 23.68
CA ASP A 4 -3.85 0.72 23.37
C ASP A 4 -2.86 1.21 22.30
N ALA A 5 -2.37 0.29 21.45
CA ALA A 5 -1.49 0.64 20.35
C ALA A 5 -2.32 1.24 19.21
N THR A 6 -1.80 2.29 18.57
CA THR A 6 -2.47 2.91 17.41
C THR A 6 -1.48 3.12 16.28
N ILE A 7 -1.98 2.99 15.06
CA ILE A 7 -1.25 3.27 13.82
C ILE A 7 -2.05 4.33 13.06
N ALA A 8 -1.40 5.41 12.68
CA ALA A 8 -2.05 6.50 11.97
C ALA A 8 -1.17 7.08 10.85
N LEU A 9 -1.81 7.61 9.81
CA LEU A 9 -1.16 8.21 8.63
C LEU A 9 -1.77 9.58 8.33
N GLY A 10 -0.96 10.58 8.01
CA GLY A 10 -1.43 11.90 7.60
C GLY A 10 -0.56 12.50 6.51
N ALA A 11 -1.15 13.18 5.54
CA ALA A 11 -0.41 13.83 4.46
C ALA A 11 0.42 15.02 4.96
N GLU A 12 1.68 15.10 4.53
CA GLU A 12 2.55 16.24 4.84
C GLU A 12 2.34 17.38 3.83
N THR A 13 2.48 18.62 4.30
CA THR A 13 2.52 19.78 3.41
C THR A 13 3.88 19.96 2.74
N ALA A 14 4.95 19.41 3.35
CA ALA A 14 6.30 19.39 2.81
C ALA A 14 7.08 18.20 3.38
N TYR A 15 7.98 17.63 2.57
CA TYR A 15 8.81 16.48 2.95
C TYR A 15 9.53 16.66 4.29
N GLY A 16 9.21 15.81 5.25
CA GLY A 16 9.80 15.82 6.59
C GLY A 16 9.12 16.77 7.57
N THR A 17 7.97 17.33 7.21
CA THR A 17 7.17 18.21 8.06
C THR A 17 5.95 17.46 8.56
N ALA A 18 5.87 17.26 9.88
CA ALA A 18 4.80 16.49 10.49
C ALA A 18 3.40 16.97 10.08
N ALA A 19 2.52 16.04 9.72
CA ALA A 19 1.11 16.30 9.49
C ALA A 19 0.41 16.77 10.78
N SER A 20 -0.58 17.64 10.64
CA SER A 20 -1.41 18.14 11.75
C SER A 20 -2.56 17.22 12.11
N THR A 21 -3.01 16.40 11.16
CA THR A 21 -4.14 15.47 11.29
C THR A 21 -3.71 14.12 10.73
N VAL A 22 -4.21 13.04 11.33
CA VAL A 22 -3.89 11.67 10.92
C VAL A 22 -5.15 10.81 10.95
N ASP A 23 -5.29 9.96 9.94
CA ASP A 23 -6.32 8.93 9.86
C ASP A 23 -5.79 7.66 10.53
N GLY A 24 -6.63 7.01 11.33
CA GLY A 24 -6.30 5.80 12.07
C GLY A 24 -6.56 4.53 11.27
N TYR A 25 -5.72 3.52 11.48
CA TYR A 25 -5.84 2.21 10.85
C TYR A 25 -5.78 1.10 11.90
N GLU A 26 -6.59 0.05 11.70
CA GLU A 26 -6.57 -1.17 12.50
C GLU A 26 -5.42 -2.07 12.03
N GLY A 27 -4.22 -1.70 12.46
CA GLY A 27 -2.98 -2.37 12.03
C GLY A 27 -2.81 -3.77 12.61
N LYS A 28 -2.35 -4.71 11.77
CA LYS A 28 -2.05 -6.10 12.13
C LYS A 28 -0.65 -6.30 12.74
N GLY A 29 0.21 -5.28 12.66
CA GLY A 29 1.57 -5.35 13.18
C GLY A 29 2.28 -4.00 13.24
N ASP A 30 3.40 -3.96 13.94
CA ASP A 30 4.30 -2.80 14.02
C ASP A 30 5.71 -3.23 13.60
N SER A 31 6.09 -2.89 12.37
CA SER A 31 7.39 -3.21 11.78
C SER A 31 8.30 -1.99 11.58
N TRP A 32 7.95 -0.85 12.17
CA TRP A 32 8.66 0.41 11.97
C TRP A 32 10.03 0.43 12.64
N LYS A 33 11.09 0.53 11.83
CA LYS A 33 12.50 0.43 12.23
C LYS A 33 13.28 1.65 11.78
N THR A 34 14.06 2.22 12.69
CA THR A 34 15.01 3.30 12.40
C THR A 34 16.39 2.74 12.09
N THR A 35 17.02 3.25 11.05
CA THR A 35 18.39 2.94 10.67
C THR A 35 19.33 4.06 11.11
N ARG A 36 20.45 3.69 11.72
CA ARG A 36 21.52 4.61 12.16
C ARG A 36 22.84 4.12 11.59
N GLU A 37 23.65 5.04 11.11
CA GLU A 37 25.03 4.75 10.69
C GLU A 37 26.01 5.24 11.75
N PHE A 38 26.98 4.39 12.09
CA PHE A 38 28.07 4.70 13.02
C PHE A 38 29.34 4.91 12.22
N MET A 39 29.72 6.17 12.02
CA MET A 39 31.00 6.51 11.38
C MET A 39 32.10 6.51 12.43
N GLU A 40 33.16 5.74 12.18
CA GLU A 40 34.32 5.63 13.06
C GLU A 40 35.59 6.08 12.33
N SER A 41 36.46 6.81 13.04
CA SER A 41 37.81 7.12 12.56
C SER A 41 38.83 6.28 13.31
N VAL A 42 39.57 5.45 12.57
CA VAL A 42 40.66 4.61 13.08
C VAL A 42 41.98 5.03 12.43
N GLY A 43 43.05 5.11 13.21
CA GLY A 43 44.39 5.46 12.73
C GLY A 43 45.49 4.85 13.62
N PHE A 44 46.70 4.71 13.06
CA PHE A 44 47.83 4.15 13.78
C PHE A 44 48.24 5.02 14.98
N ARG A 45 48.39 4.39 16.15
CA ARG A 45 48.90 5.02 17.37
C ARG A 45 49.55 3.97 18.25
N THR A 46 50.70 4.28 18.83
CA THR A 46 51.37 3.41 19.81
C THR A 46 50.43 3.14 21.00
N GLY A 47 50.33 1.87 21.41
CA GLY A 47 49.51 1.46 22.55
C GLY A 47 48.00 1.42 22.29
N LEU A 48 47.54 1.50 21.03
CA LEU A 48 46.12 1.35 20.69
C LEU A 48 45.66 -0.08 21.01
N GLN A 49 44.70 -0.20 21.93
CA GLN A 49 44.09 -1.50 22.30
C GLN A 49 42.82 -1.80 21.47
N THR A 50 42.07 -0.76 21.08
CA THR A 50 40.85 -0.85 20.26
C THR A 50 40.50 0.53 19.70
N ALA A 51 39.45 0.61 18.87
CA ALA A 51 38.90 1.86 18.35
C ALA A 51 38.57 2.84 19.49
N ARG A 52 38.86 4.13 19.28
CA ARG A 52 38.67 5.15 20.31
C ARG A 52 37.21 5.56 20.44
N ALA A 53 36.71 5.65 21.67
CA ALA A 53 35.34 6.06 21.96
C ALA A 53 35.02 7.51 21.53
N ASP A 54 36.01 8.42 21.53
CA ASP A 54 35.84 9.84 21.15
C ASP A 54 35.89 10.09 19.63
N ARG A 55 36.09 9.06 18.81
CA ARG A 55 36.25 9.16 17.35
C ARG A 55 35.10 8.52 16.58
N ARG A 56 33.89 8.76 17.08
CA ARG A 56 32.64 8.21 16.55
C ARG A 56 31.61 9.31 16.29
N ARG A 57 30.82 9.13 15.24
CA ARG A 57 29.67 9.97 14.91
C ARG A 57 28.49 9.08 14.53
N ILE A 58 27.29 9.47 14.95
CA ILE A 58 26.04 8.78 14.62
C ILE A 58 25.30 9.66 13.62
N VAL A 59 24.85 9.04 12.53
CA VAL A 59 24.08 9.71 11.48
C VAL A 59 22.69 9.10 11.42
N ASP A 60 21.67 9.96 11.31
CA ASP A 60 20.31 9.52 11.04
C ASP A 60 20.19 9.06 9.59
N MET A 61 19.84 7.79 9.40
CA MET A 61 19.62 7.23 8.07
C MET A 61 18.13 7.12 7.74
N GLY A 62 17.24 7.63 8.59
CA GLY A 62 15.80 7.45 8.46
C GLY A 62 15.43 6.01 8.81
N GLY A 63 14.59 5.38 7.99
CA GLY A 63 14.28 3.96 8.14
C GLY A 63 13.12 3.54 7.26
N GLU A 64 12.55 2.40 7.61
CA GLU A 64 11.46 1.74 6.90
C GLU A 64 10.39 1.24 7.87
N GLY A 65 9.18 1.08 7.37
CA GLY A 65 8.08 0.48 8.12
C GLY A 65 6.92 0.16 7.20
N GLU A 66 5.98 -0.63 7.68
CA GLU A 66 4.79 -0.97 6.91
C GLU A 66 3.51 -0.71 7.72
N ILE A 67 2.42 -0.44 6.99
CA ILE A 67 1.06 -0.49 7.52
C ILE A 67 0.39 -1.67 6.84
N GLU A 68 -0.01 -2.65 7.63
CA GLU A 68 -0.81 -3.80 7.18
C GLU A 68 -2.15 -3.75 7.91
N CYS A 69 -3.25 -3.67 7.16
CA CYS A 69 -4.60 -3.61 7.73
C CYS A 69 -5.62 -4.23 6.77
N ASP A 70 -6.83 -4.47 7.26
CA ASP A 70 -7.96 -4.80 6.40
C ASP A 70 -8.48 -3.54 5.71
N VAL A 71 -8.86 -3.67 4.44
CA VAL A 71 -9.42 -2.57 3.67
C VAL A 71 -10.87 -2.38 4.06
N LEU A 72 -11.15 -1.28 4.74
CA LEU A 72 -12.50 -0.88 5.09
C LEU A 72 -13.19 -0.17 3.92
N ASP A 73 -14.51 -0.31 3.84
CA ASP A 73 -15.35 0.33 2.82
C ASP A 73 -15.62 1.83 3.04
N ALA A 74 -15.09 2.38 4.14
CA ALA A 74 -14.87 3.81 4.37
C ALA A 74 -13.55 4.05 5.14
N GLY A 75 -12.87 5.17 4.90
CA GLY A 75 -11.65 5.60 5.59
C GLY A 75 -10.31 5.16 4.95
N ALA A 76 -10.32 4.38 3.87
CA ALA A 76 -9.09 3.87 3.26
C ALA A 76 -8.39 4.85 2.30
N ALA A 77 -9.00 6.00 2.00
CA ALA A 77 -8.55 6.91 0.95
C ALA A 77 -7.12 7.44 1.15
N THR A 78 -6.74 7.83 2.37
CA THR A 78 -5.40 8.37 2.67
C THR A 78 -4.30 7.31 2.51
N LEU A 79 -4.59 6.05 2.86
CA LEU A 79 -3.68 4.93 2.66
C LEU A 79 -3.39 4.72 1.17
N PHE A 80 -4.42 4.68 0.33
CA PHE A 80 -4.25 4.56 -1.13
C PHE A 80 -3.63 5.81 -1.76
N ALA A 81 -3.95 7.01 -1.26
CA ALA A 81 -3.34 8.25 -1.71
C ALA A 81 -1.82 8.28 -1.47
N SER A 82 -1.36 7.55 -0.46
CA SER A 82 0.07 7.40 -0.16
C SER A 82 0.80 6.47 -1.11
N ALA A 83 0.12 5.41 -1.58
CA ALA A 83 0.68 4.37 -2.42
C ALA A 83 0.72 4.71 -3.92
N PHE A 84 -0.27 5.46 -4.41
CA PHE A 84 -0.40 5.76 -5.84
C PHE A 84 0.20 7.11 -6.24
N ASP A 85 0.66 7.19 -7.50
CA ASP A 85 1.29 8.39 -8.04
C ASP A 85 0.35 9.61 -8.06
N ARG A 86 -0.85 9.40 -8.61
CA ARG A 86 -1.89 10.42 -8.73
C ARG A 86 -3.09 10.03 -7.86
N HIS A 87 -3.70 11.05 -7.26
CA HIS A 87 -4.94 10.94 -6.49
C HIS A 87 -5.82 12.13 -6.82
N GLU A 88 -7.05 11.86 -7.24
CA GLU A 88 -8.11 12.84 -7.38
C GLU A 88 -9.28 12.42 -6.48
N SER A 89 -9.91 13.38 -5.82
CA SER A 89 -11.13 13.16 -5.04
C SER A 89 -12.22 14.11 -5.53
N LYS A 90 -13.41 13.57 -5.79
CA LYS A 90 -14.55 14.32 -6.29
C LYS A 90 -15.84 13.90 -5.57
N PRO A 91 -16.62 14.85 -5.03
CA PRO A 91 -17.95 14.53 -4.52
C PRO A 91 -18.90 14.23 -5.69
N VAL A 92 -19.65 13.14 -5.57
CA VAL A 92 -20.67 12.69 -6.53
C VAL A 92 -21.95 12.38 -5.75
N GLY A 93 -22.80 13.39 -5.57
CA GLY A 93 -24.00 13.26 -4.75
C GLY A 93 -23.66 13.18 -3.26
N LYS A 94 -23.96 12.05 -2.62
CA LYS A 94 -23.70 11.77 -1.19
C LYS A 94 -22.50 10.85 -0.97
N THR A 95 -21.76 10.58 -2.03
CA THR A 95 -20.57 9.73 -2.05
C THR A 95 -19.39 10.58 -2.49
N THR A 96 -18.22 10.35 -1.92
CA THR A 96 -16.95 10.87 -2.42
C THR A 96 -16.29 9.77 -3.24
N VAL A 97 -15.88 10.09 -4.47
CA VAL A 97 -15.16 9.17 -5.35
C VAL A 97 -13.70 9.57 -5.41
N HIS A 98 -12.83 8.64 -5.03
CA HIS A 98 -11.38 8.76 -5.06
C HIS A 98 -10.86 7.93 -6.24
N THR A 99 -10.09 8.56 -7.11
CA THR A 99 -9.42 7.89 -8.24
C THR A 99 -7.91 7.96 -8.03
N PHE A 100 -7.28 6.80 -7.99
CA PHE A 100 -5.85 6.62 -7.80
C PHE A 100 -5.25 5.99 -9.04
N THR A 101 -4.20 6.56 -9.59
CA THR A 101 -3.61 6.07 -10.84
C THR A 101 -2.09 6.10 -10.83
N SER A 102 -1.49 5.16 -11.57
CA SER A 102 -0.07 5.16 -11.84
C SER A 102 0.34 6.31 -12.76
N ALA A 103 1.62 6.71 -12.74
CA ALA A 103 2.15 7.76 -13.60
C ALA A 103 3.60 7.51 -14.01
N SER A 104 4.04 8.24 -15.04
CA SER A 104 5.44 8.23 -15.48
C SER A 104 6.39 8.90 -14.49
N THR A 105 5.87 9.71 -13.58
CA THR A 105 6.62 10.39 -12.52
C THR A 105 6.11 9.96 -11.15
N GLY A 106 7.02 9.67 -10.22
CA GLY A 106 6.67 9.40 -8.82
C GLY A 106 5.89 10.58 -8.20
N SER A 107 4.96 10.29 -7.29
CA SER A 107 4.13 11.33 -6.65
C SER A 107 4.94 12.42 -5.93
N GLY A 108 6.09 12.05 -5.36
CA GLY A 108 6.87 12.91 -4.46
C GLY A 108 6.10 13.32 -3.19
N LYS A 109 4.90 12.75 -2.97
CA LYS A 109 4.07 12.99 -1.80
C LYS A 109 4.73 12.31 -0.62
N SER A 110 4.62 12.95 0.53
CA SER A 110 5.09 12.39 1.79
C SER A 110 4.02 12.48 2.86
N PHE A 111 4.15 11.57 3.81
CA PHE A 111 3.21 11.36 4.88
C PHE A 111 3.95 11.32 6.20
N THR A 112 3.21 11.60 7.26
CA THR A 112 3.61 11.32 8.63
C THR A 112 2.92 10.04 9.06
N ALA A 113 3.70 9.08 9.52
CA ALA A 113 3.17 7.86 10.12
C ALA A 113 3.46 7.87 11.62
N GLU A 114 2.42 7.72 12.43
CA GLU A 114 2.55 7.71 13.89
C GLU A 114 2.18 6.35 14.47
N MET A 115 3.13 5.76 15.19
CA MET A 115 2.97 4.49 15.90
C MET A 115 2.95 4.77 17.40
N VAL A 116 1.82 4.55 18.05
CA VAL A 116 1.67 4.72 19.49
C VAL A 116 1.90 3.38 20.17
N ARG A 117 2.93 3.32 21.02
CA ARG A 117 3.35 2.10 21.72
C ARG A 117 3.07 2.23 23.23
N PRO A 118 2.22 1.36 23.81
CA PRO A 118 2.03 1.32 25.26
C PRO A 118 3.29 0.84 26.00
N LYS A 119 3.54 1.40 27.18
CA LYS A 119 4.64 0.97 28.04
C LYS A 119 4.13 -0.01 29.10
N ALA A 120 4.94 -1.03 29.41
CA ALA A 120 4.63 -1.95 30.51
C ALA A 120 4.48 -1.24 31.86
N SER A 121 5.19 -0.12 32.07
CA SER A 121 5.09 0.73 33.26
C SER A 121 3.90 1.70 33.26
N GLY A 122 3.06 1.68 32.22
CA GLY A 122 1.92 2.58 32.05
C GLY A 122 2.21 3.78 31.15
N GLY A 123 1.13 4.31 30.55
CA GLY A 123 1.18 5.37 29.54
C GLY A 123 1.66 4.87 28.17
N VAL A 124 1.73 5.80 27.22
CA VAL A 124 2.09 5.53 25.83
C VAL A 124 3.31 6.34 25.39
N THR A 125 3.94 5.94 24.30
CA THR A 125 4.94 6.71 23.57
C THR A 125 4.57 6.74 22.10
N ALA A 126 4.35 7.92 21.56
CA ALA A 126 4.10 8.13 20.15
C ALA A 126 5.43 8.24 19.40
N PHE A 127 5.65 7.38 18.41
CA PHE A 127 6.77 7.44 17.47
C PHE A 127 6.27 8.05 16.17
N ARG A 128 6.72 9.27 15.90
CA ARG A 128 6.30 10.06 14.74
C ARG A 128 7.38 10.02 13.67
N HIS A 129 7.10 9.30 12.62
CA HIS A 129 7.94 9.15 11.43
C HIS A 129 7.50 10.19 10.41
N VAL A 130 8.42 11.02 9.94
CA VAL A 130 8.14 12.08 8.96
C VAL A 130 8.89 11.83 7.67
N GLY A 131 8.39 12.39 6.57
CA GLY A 131 8.90 12.16 5.24
C GLY A 131 8.72 10.71 4.80
N CYS A 132 7.62 10.06 5.21
CA CYS A 132 7.25 8.72 4.78
C CYS A 132 6.79 8.77 3.31
N VAL A 133 7.45 8.04 2.43
CA VAL A 133 7.05 7.87 1.03
C VAL A 133 6.80 6.40 0.80
N ALA A 134 5.63 6.04 0.29
CA ALA A 134 5.30 4.65 0.01
C ALA A 134 6.19 4.12 -1.12
N THR A 135 6.79 2.95 -0.91
CA THR A 135 7.61 2.26 -1.90
C THR A 135 6.82 1.19 -2.63
N THR A 136 5.93 0.51 -1.90
CA THR A 136 5.14 -0.62 -2.39
C THR A 136 3.75 -0.60 -1.77
N VAL A 137 2.74 -0.99 -2.53
CA VAL A 137 1.42 -1.41 -2.02
C VAL A 137 1.10 -2.80 -2.52
N GLU A 138 0.59 -3.64 -1.64
CA GLU A 138 0.08 -4.97 -1.94
C GLU A 138 -1.36 -5.08 -1.47
N LEU A 139 -2.22 -5.61 -2.32
CA LEU A 139 -3.60 -5.95 -2.04
C LEU A 139 -3.78 -7.45 -2.22
N THR A 140 -4.34 -8.11 -1.21
CA THR A 140 -4.49 -9.57 -1.20
C THR A 140 -5.86 -9.96 -0.68
N GLN A 141 -6.53 -10.84 -1.42
CA GLN A 141 -7.78 -11.47 -1.02
C GLN A 141 -7.64 -12.97 -1.15
N GLU A 142 -8.09 -13.68 -0.12
CA GLU A 142 -8.23 -15.13 -0.12
C GLU A 142 -9.62 -15.49 0.41
N VAL A 143 -10.18 -16.61 -0.03
CA VAL A 143 -11.43 -17.14 0.53
C VAL A 143 -11.28 -17.32 2.04
N GLY A 144 -12.28 -16.85 2.81
CA GLY A 144 -12.26 -16.93 4.27
C GLY A 144 -11.49 -15.82 4.98
N SER A 145 -10.93 -14.85 4.24
CA SER A 145 -10.26 -13.67 4.81
C SER A 145 -10.89 -12.35 4.32
N PRO A 146 -10.73 -11.24 5.04
CA PRO A 146 -10.99 -9.90 4.49
C PRO A 146 -9.92 -9.50 3.46
N LEU A 147 -10.23 -8.52 2.62
CA LEU A 147 -9.27 -7.88 1.72
C LEU A 147 -8.21 -7.16 2.57
N ALA A 148 -6.95 -7.60 2.45
CA ALA A 148 -5.83 -6.99 3.14
C ALA A 148 -5.12 -5.97 2.25
N ALA A 149 -4.68 -4.86 2.84
CA ALA A 149 -3.73 -3.93 2.24
C ALA A 149 -2.46 -3.87 3.06
N LYS A 150 -1.33 -3.89 2.37
CA LYS A 150 0.01 -3.74 2.94
C LYS A 150 0.76 -2.64 2.20
N VAL A 151 1.07 -1.55 2.88
CA VAL A 151 1.81 -0.42 2.31
C VAL A 151 3.15 -0.27 3.02
N ALA A 152 4.24 -0.40 2.27
CA ALA A 152 5.59 -0.22 2.76
C ALA A 152 6.06 1.22 2.54
N PHE A 153 6.77 1.79 3.53
CA PHE A 153 7.22 3.18 3.54
C PHE A 153 8.72 3.29 3.81
N ASP A 154 9.34 4.24 3.11
CA ASP A 154 10.65 4.79 3.43
C ASP A 154 10.49 6.15 4.11
N PHE A 155 11.03 6.35 5.32
CA PHE A 155 10.83 7.60 6.09
C PHE A 155 12.13 8.35 6.37
N GLN A 156 12.07 9.68 6.41
CA GLN A 156 13.24 10.57 6.55
C GLN A 156 13.88 10.50 7.93
N THR A 157 13.08 10.57 8.98
CA THR A 157 13.51 10.58 10.38
C THR A 157 12.34 10.22 11.29
N VAL A 158 12.63 9.91 12.54
CA VAL A 158 11.64 9.65 13.59
C VAL A 158 11.90 10.55 14.80
N THR A 159 10.82 10.98 15.45
CA THR A 159 10.83 11.59 16.78
C THR A 159 9.89 10.81 17.69
N HIS A 160 10.04 10.93 19.01
CA HIS A 160 9.11 10.30 19.94
C HIS A 160 8.72 11.24 21.09
N GLY A 161 7.53 11.01 21.65
CA GLY A 161 7.03 11.82 22.77
C GLY A 161 5.81 11.19 23.45
N ALA A 162 5.36 11.83 24.53
CA ALA A 162 4.21 11.36 25.31
C ALA A 162 2.84 11.82 24.76
N ALA A 163 2.83 12.71 23.76
CA ALA A 163 1.62 13.31 23.19
C ALA A 163 1.36 12.77 21.78
N PRO A 164 0.49 11.74 21.61
CA PRO A 164 0.07 11.26 20.31
C PRO A 164 -0.84 12.28 19.61
N LEU A 165 -0.83 12.26 18.28
CA LEU A 165 -1.89 12.82 17.45
C LEU A 165 -3.15 11.95 17.64
N ALA A 166 -4.32 12.58 17.67
CA ALA A 166 -5.57 11.85 17.78
C ALA A 166 -5.93 11.25 16.41
N PRO A 167 -5.92 9.91 16.24
CA PRO A 167 -6.33 9.28 15.00
C PRO A 167 -7.82 9.48 14.75
N ALA A 168 -8.18 9.84 13.51
CA ALA A 168 -9.55 9.85 13.04
C ALA A 168 -9.91 8.48 12.43
N TYR A 169 -10.97 7.85 12.92
CA TYR A 169 -11.54 6.63 12.35
C TYR A 169 -12.88 6.97 11.68
N PRO A 170 -13.28 6.22 10.63
CA PRO A 170 -14.63 6.35 10.09
C PRO A 170 -15.66 6.01 11.18
N ALA A 171 -16.80 6.73 11.17
CA ALA A 171 -17.86 6.51 12.15
C ALA A 171 -18.55 5.14 11.99
N GLU A 172 -18.65 4.68 10.74
CA GLU A 172 -19.15 3.36 10.35
C GLU A 172 -18.33 2.91 9.14
N ALA A 173 -17.79 1.70 9.21
CA ALA A 173 -17.05 1.08 8.12
C ALA A 173 -17.00 -0.44 8.35
N PHE A 174 -16.96 -1.20 7.26
CA PHE A 174 -16.85 -2.66 7.29
C PHE A 174 -15.70 -3.11 6.39
N PRO A 175 -14.96 -4.17 6.76
CA PRO A 175 -13.97 -4.76 5.86
C PRO A 175 -14.64 -5.26 4.59
N TYR A 176 -14.00 -5.07 3.44
CA TYR A 176 -14.34 -5.85 2.26
C TYR A 176 -13.95 -7.31 2.50
N ASP A 177 -14.82 -8.23 2.10
CA ASP A 177 -14.57 -9.66 2.17
C ASP A 177 -14.77 -10.34 0.81
N TRP A 178 -14.33 -11.59 0.72
CA TRP A 178 -14.34 -12.39 -0.50
C TRP A 178 -15.74 -12.56 -1.12
N THR A 179 -16.82 -12.49 -0.34
CA THR A 179 -18.20 -12.63 -0.85
C THR A 179 -18.70 -11.38 -1.58
N ALA A 180 -18.04 -10.24 -1.38
CA ALA A 180 -18.36 -8.97 -2.03
C ALA A 180 -17.49 -8.68 -3.25
N GLY A 181 -16.45 -9.50 -3.49
CA GLY A 181 -15.47 -9.35 -4.56
C GLY A 181 -15.83 -10.12 -5.82
N VAL A 182 -15.55 -9.52 -6.98
CA VAL A 182 -15.66 -10.16 -8.29
C VAL A 182 -14.36 -9.91 -9.04
N VAL A 183 -13.71 -10.98 -9.52
CA VAL A 183 -12.55 -10.91 -10.40
C VAL A 183 -13.00 -11.19 -11.82
N GLU A 184 -12.63 -10.33 -12.75
CA GLU A 184 -12.99 -10.46 -14.15
C GLU A 184 -11.78 -10.17 -15.06
N VAL A 185 -11.72 -10.89 -16.18
CA VAL A 185 -10.71 -10.69 -17.23
C VAL A 185 -11.37 -10.45 -18.57
N LYS A 186 -10.67 -9.77 -19.47
CA LYS A 186 -11.16 -9.46 -20.81
C LYS A 186 -10.10 -9.79 -21.86
N MET A 187 -10.40 -10.77 -22.69
CA MET A 187 -9.59 -11.16 -23.84
C MET A 187 -9.62 -10.07 -24.94
N PRO A 188 -8.56 -9.92 -25.74
CA PRO A 188 -8.56 -9.03 -26.90
C PRO A 188 -9.74 -9.27 -27.83
N GLY A 189 -10.41 -8.19 -28.23
CA GLY A 189 -11.57 -8.25 -29.12
C GLY A 189 -12.87 -8.72 -28.48
N ALA A 190 -12.87 -9.17 -27.22
CA ALA A 190 -14.10 -9.50 -26.51
C ALA A 190 -14.93 -8.23 -26.26
N SER A 191 -16.26 -8.37 -26.29
CA SER A 191 -17.19 -7.26 -26.03
C SER A 191 -17.35 -6.97 -24.54
N ALA A 192 -17.20 -7.97 -23.68
CA ALA A 192 -17.41 -7.90 -22.23
C ALA A 192 -16.24 -8.52 -21.45
N TYR A 193 -16.22 -8.24 -20.14
CA TYR A 193 -15.40 -8.98 -19.19
C TYR A 193 -16.06 -10.33 -18.88
N THR A 194 -15.24 -11.33 -18.56
CA THR A 194 -15.65 -12.66 -18.10
C THR A 194 -15.21 -12.82 -16.65
N GLN A 195 -16.14 -13.17 -15.78
CA GLN A 195 -15.83 -13.47 -14.38
C GLN A 195 -14.96 -14.72 -14.27
N LEU A 196 -14.02 -14.70 -13.33
CA LEU A 196 -13.17 -15.82 -12.97
C LEU A 196 -13.44 -16.22 -11.52
N ASP A 197 -13.65 -17.51 -11.28
CA ASP A 197 -13.83 -18.06 -9.94
C ASP A 197 -12.45 -18.31 -9.30
N VAL A 198 -11.97 -17.30 -8.58
CA VAL A 198 -10.66 -17.33 -7.90
C VAL A 198 -10.81 -17.72 -6.43
N THR A 199 -9.88 -18.54 -5.93
CA THR A 199 -9.70 -18.80 -4.48
C THR A 199 -8.84 -17.72 -3.83
N LYS A 200 -7.93 -17.12 -4.62
CA LYS A 200 -7.01 -16.09 -4.16
C LYS A 200 -6.61 -15.16 -5.29
N TRP A 201 -6.39 -13.89 -4.95
CA TRP A 201 -5.72 -12.95 -5.84
C TRP A 201 -4.78 -12.02 -5.08
N THR A 202 -3.73 -11.60 -5.76
CA THR A 202 -2.79 -10.59 -5.28
C THR A 202 -2.55 -9.52 -6.35
N ILE A 203 -2.36 -8.27 -5.94
CA ILE A 203 -1.82 -7.19 -6.77
C ILE A 203 -0.79 -6.43 -5.95
N SER A 204 0.44 -6.38 -6.45
CA SER A 204 1.54 -5.61 -5.90
C SER A 204 1.94 -4.49 -6.87
N ALA A 205 2.17 -3.31 -6.33
CA ALA A 205 2.66 -2.17 -7.08
C ALA A 205 3.87 -1.51 -6.41
N GLU A 206 5.02 -1.62 -7.07
CA GLU A 206 6.29 -1.06 -6.64
C GLU A 206 6.65 0.19 -7.45
N SER A 207 6.98 1.27 -6.75
CA SER A 207 7.23 2.57 -7.37
C SER A 207 8.66 2.78 -7.91
N GLY A 208 9.58 1.81 -7.75
CA GLY A 208 10.95 1.92 -8.27
C GLY A 208 11.70 3.17 -7.80
N LEU A 209 11.51 3.54 -6.52
CA LEU A 209 12.03 4.78 -5.94
C LEU A 209 13.48 4.62 -5.48
N LYS A 210 14.30 5.65 -5.72
CA LYS A 210 15.60 5.79 -5.08
C LYS A 210 15.45 6.42 -3.70
N THR A 211 15.50 5.60 -2.66
CA THR A 211 15.27 5.97 -1.25
C THR A 211 16.54 6.49 -0.55
N ASP A 212 17.73 6.18 -1.07
CA ASP A 212 19.02 6.45 -0.44
C ASP A 212 19.65 7.81 -0.80
N ARG A 213 18.83 8.83 -1.10
CA ARG A 213 19.28 10.12 -1.64
C ARG A 213 19.96 11.02 -0.59
N ARG A 214 21.24 10.77 -0.34
CA ARG A 214 22.10 11.54 0.59
C ARG A 214 23.16 12.35 -0.14
N PHE A 215 23.57 13.48 0.46
CA PHE A 215 24.47 14.44 -0.16
C PHE A 215 25.36 15.13 0.89
N VAL A 216 26.59 15.50 0.52
CA VAL A 216 27.50 16.28 1.35
C VAL A 216 27.04 17.75 1.38
N ARG A 217 26.17 18.09 2.33
CA ARG A 217 25.52 19.42 2.41
C ARG A 217 25.24 19.95 3.82
N ALA A 218 26.02 19.52 4.82
CA ALA A 218 25.83 19.88 6.23
C ALA A 218 24.43 19.54 6.81
N ASN A 219 23.74 18.57 6.22
CA ASN A 219 22.48 18.03 6.73
C ASN A 219 22.47 16.50 6.50
N PRO A 220 22.34 15.68 7.57
CA PRO A 220 22.38 14.22 7.46
C PRO A 220 21.12 13.61 6.83
N LEU A 221 19.99 14.33 6.86
CA LEU A 221 18.71 13.81 6.41
C LEU A 221 18.70 13.57 4.90
N LYS A 222 18.16 12.42 4.49
CA LYS A 222 17.94 12.09 3.08
C LYS A 222 16.98 13.08 2.41
N LYS A 223 17.12 13.25 1.09
CA LYS A 223 16.16 13.97 0.25
C LYS A 223 14.97 13.06 -0.06
N VAL A 224 13.84 13.69 -0.38
CA VAL A 224 12.64 13.01 -0.89
C VAL A 224 13.02 11.94 -1.93
N PRO A 225 12.60 10.69 -1.78
CA PRO A 225 12.77 9.66 -2.80
C PRO A 225 12.24 10.13 -4.17
N VAL A 226 12.89 9.70 -5.24
CA VAL A 226 12.43 9.98 -6.61
C VAL A 226 12.47 8.70 -7.43
N ARG A 227 11.57 8.58 -8.40
CA ARG A 227 11.51 7.46 -9.33
C ARG A 227 12.85 7.34 -10.08
N ALA A 228 13.48 6.18 -9.99
CA ALA A 228 14.79 5.89 -10.59
C ALA A 228 14.80 4.61 -11.42
N ALA A 229 13.75 3.80 -11.32
CA ALA A 229 13.49 2.63 -12.16
C ALA A 229 12.08 2.70 -12.76
N VAL A 230 11.84 1.85 -13.77
CA VAL A 230 10.49 1.60 -14.27
C VAL A 230 9.70 0.93 -13.14
N PRO A 231 8.51 1.44 -12.76
CA PRO A 231 7.66 0.76 -11.78
C PRO A 231 7.33 -0.67 -12.21
N THR A 232 7.23 -1.55 -11.23
CA THR A 232 6.84 -2.95 -11.40
C THR A 232 5.47 -3.14 -10.78
N TYR A 233 4.55 -3.67 -11.56
CA TYR A 233 3.17 -3.96 -11.17
C TYR A 233 2.90 -5.41 -11.53
N GLU A 234 2.63 -6.23 -10.53
CA GLU A 234 2.53 -7.68 -10.67
C GLU A 234 1.37 -8.18 -9.82
N GLY A 235 0.94 -9.41 -10.08
CA GLY A 235 -0.11 -10.05 -9.30
C GLY A 235 -0.25 -11.51 -9.67
N SER A 236 -1.20 -12.17 -9.02
CA SER A 236 -1.55 -13.55 -9.31
C SER A 236 -3.04 -13.78 -9.12
N PHE A 237 -3.57 -14.74 -9.88
CA PHE A 237 -4.86 -15.36 -9.63
C PHE A 237 -4.65 -16.84 -9.37
N GLU A 238 -5.31 -17.37 -8.35
CA GLU A 238 -5.40 -18.80 -8.10
C GLU A 238 -6.84 -19.23 -8.37
N ALA A 239 -7.02 -20.19 -9.27
CA ALA A 239 -8.33 -20.68 -9.67
C ALA A 239 -8.29 -22.17 -10.01
N GLU A 240 -9.44 -22.84 -9.94
CA GLU A 240 -9.55 -24.23 -10.41
C GLU A 240 -9.25 -24.34 -11.90
N PHE A 241 -8.64 -25.45 -12.31
CA PHE A 241 -8.36 -25.73 -13.71
C PHE A 241 -9.60 -26.28 -14.42
N ASP A 242 -10.24 -25.46 -15.25
CA ASP A 242 -11.44 -25.72 -16.02
C ASP A 242 -11.33 -25.14 -17.44
N ASP A 243 -12.42 -25.16 -18.22
CA ASP A 243 -12.42 -24.62 -19.60
C ASP A 243 -12.12 -23.10 -19.65
N SER A 244 -12.52 -22.35 -18.61
CA SER A 244 -12.31 -20.91 -18.54
C SER A 244 -10.85 -20.58 -18.26
N THR A 245 -10.22 -21.31 -17.35
CA THR A 245 -8.82 -21.12 -16.99
C THR A 245 -7.88 -21.75 -18.01
N LEU A 246 -8.29 -22.82 -18.72
CA LEU A 246 -7.58 -23.33 -19.90
C LEU A 246 -7.42 -22.23 -20.98
N ALA A 247 -8.46 -21.44 -21.24
CA ALA A 247 -8.35 -20.33 -22.21
C ALA A 247 -7.34 -19.26 -21.76
N LEU A 248 -7.17 -19.04 -20.45
CA LEU A 248 -6.16 -18.13 -19.90
C LEU A 248 -4.75 -18.73 -20.00
N TYR A 249 -4.62 -20.04 -19.83
CA TYR A 249 -3.36 -20.75 -20.08
C TYR A 249 -2.94 -20.68 -21.55
N GLU A 250 -3.88 -20.83 -22.49
CA GLU A 250 -3.61 -20.62 -23.92
C GLU A 250 -3.18 -19.17 -24.20
N ALA A 251 -3.82 -18.20 -23.54
CA ALA A 251 -3.43 -16.79 -23.61
C ALA A 251 -2.00 -16.56 -23.08
N PHE A 252 -1.61 -17.25 -22.00
CA PHE A 252 -0.26 -17.26 -21.46
C PHE A 252 0.76 -17.81 -22.49
N ILE A 253 0.54 -19.01 -23.04
CA ILE A 253 1.43 -19.60 -24.06
C ILE A 253 1.59 -18.67 -25.26
N ALA A 254 0.50 -18.04 -25.69
CA ALA A 254 0.50 -17.10 -26.82
C ALA A 254 1.10 -15.72 -26.49
N GLY A 255 1.41 -15.43 -25.22
CA GLY A 255 1.87 -14.12 -24.78
C GLY A 255 0.83 -13.02 -24.96
N THR A 256 -0.45 -13.36 -24.91
CA THR A 256 -1.57 -12.45 -25.16
C THR A 256 -1.67 -11.39 -24.06
N VAL A 257 -1.92 -10.14 -24.46
CA VAL A 257 -2.21 -9.04 -23.53
C VAL A 257 -3.72 -8.96 -23.34
N LEU A 258 -4.19 -9.02 -22.11
CA LEU A 258 -5.60 -8.96 -21.72
C LEU A 258 -5.81 -7.85 -20.70
N SER A 259 -7.06 -7.58 -20.31
CA SER A 259 -7.37 -6.62 -19.23
C SER A 259 -7.92 -7.36 -18.02
N ALA A 260 -7.60 -6.89 -16.81
CA ALA A 260 -8.18 -7.39 -15.57
C ALA A 260 -8.95 -6.29 -14.83
N ARG A 261 -10.02 -6.70 -14.15
CA ARG A 261 -10.82 -5.87 -13.26
C ARG A 261 -11.17 -6.65 -12.01
N ILE A 262 -11.05 -6.00 -10.85
CA ILE A 262 -11.50 -6.53 -9.57
C ILE A 262 -12.46 -5.52 -8.97
N THR A 263 -13.67 -5.94 -8.61
CA THR A 263 -14.72 -5.07 -8.09
C THR A 263 -15.22 -5.56 -6.76
N TYR A 264 -15.36 -4.66 -5.80
CA TYR A 264 -16.03 -4.90 -4.52
C TYR A 264 -17.21 -3.96 -4.33
N THR A 265 -18.27 -4.49 -3.73
CA THR A 265 -19.42 -3.71 -3.26
C THR A 265 -19.41 -3.66 -1.73
N GLY A 266 -19.37 -2.47 -1.15
CA GLY A 266 -19.31 -2.26 0.30
C GLY A 266 -20.67 -2.41 0.98
N ALA A 267 -20.64 -2.68 2.29
CA ALA A 267 -21.83 -2.76 3.13
C ALA A 267 -22.33 -1.36 3.52
N THR A 268 -21.42 -0.43 3.76
CA THR A 268 -21.71 0.97 4.07
C THR A 268 -22.40 1.63 2.87
N LYS A 269 -23.45 2.40 3.13
CA LYS A 269 -24.21 3.12 2.12
C LYS A 269 -24.24 4.61 2.41
N ALA A 270 -24.14 5.41 1.36
CA ALA A 270 -24.47 6.82 1.44
C ALA A 270 -25.97 7.01 1.72
N SER A 271 -26.36 8.21 2.17
CA SER A 271 -27.76 8.51 2.52
C SER A 271 -28.73 8.41 1.34
N ASP A 272 -28.23 8.39 0.10
CA ASP A 272 -29.00 8.14 -1.12
C ASP A 272 -29.09 6.64 -1.51
N GLY A 273 -28.62 5.75 -0.63
CA GLY A 273 -28.69 4.29 -0.76
C GLY A 273 -27.56 3.67 -1.59
N LYS A 274 -26.67 4.48 -2.18
CA LYS A 274 -25.54 3.96 -2.98
C LYS A 274 -24.50 3.31 -2.07
N PRO A 275 -24.09 2.06 -2.33
CA PRO A 275 -23.05 1.41 -1.55
C PRO A 275 -21.68 2.05 -1.82
N SER A 276 -20.79 1.94 -0.84
CA SER A 276 -19.35 2.06 -1.08
C SER A 276 -18.88 1.07 -2.13
N SER A 277 -17.74 1.32 -2.75
CA SER A 277 -17.15 0.39 -3.72
C SER A 277 -15.65 0.56 -3.84
N LEU A 278 -14.99 -0.51 -4.27
CA LEU A 278 -13.59 -0.52 -4.65
C LEU A 278 -13.48 -1.21 -6.01
N VAL A 279 -12.84 -0.55 -6.98
CA VAL A 279 -12.61 -1.10 -8.32
C VAL A 279 -11.14 -0.96 -8.67
N ILE A 280 -10.48 -2.07 -8.96
CA ILE A 280 -9.11 -2.11 -9.46
C ILE A 280 -9.15 -2.47 -10.93
N GLU A 281 -8.50 -1.68 -11.78
CA GLU A 281 -8.43 -1.89 -13.23
C GLU A 281 -6.97 -1.91 -13.68
N ALA A 282 -6.61 -2.99 -14.39
CA ALA A 282 -5.34 -3.14 -15.08
C ALA A 282 -5.64 -3.37 -16.58
N PRO A 283 -5.60 -2.33 -17.43
CA PRO A 283 -6.05 -2.41 -18.82
C PRO A 283 -5.18 -3.29 -19.72
N ALA A 284 -3.92 -3.53 -19.33
CA ALA A 284 -2.99 -4.38 -20.07
C ALA A 284 -2.22 -5.25 -19.07
N ILE A 285 -2.57 -6.53 -18.96
CA ILE A 285 -1.83 -7.54 -18.22
C ILE A 285 -1.37 -8.63 -19.18
N GLN A 286 -0.26 -9.27 -18.83
CA GLN A 286 0.23 -10.45 -19.51
C GLN A 286 0.55 -11.50 -18.46
N PHE A 287 0.02 -12.71 -18.64
CA PHE A 287 0.32 -13.81 -17.74
C PHE A 287 1.80 -14.22 -17.85
N THR A 288 2.36 -14.59 -16.71
CA THR A 288 3.72 -15.07 -16.49
C THR A 288 3.71 -16.35 -15.64
N GLY A 289 2.54 -16.98 -15.49
CA GLY A 289 2.33 -18.17 -14.66
C GLY A 289 2.99 -19.43 -15.21
N ASP A 290 2.68 -20.55 -14.59
CA ASP A 290 3.23 -21.87 -14.91
C ASP A 290 2.16 -22.80 -15.52
N SER A 291 2.58 -24.02 -15.90
CA SER A 291 1.64 -25.06 -16.34
C SER A 291 0.81 -25.59 -15.16
N PRO A 292 -0.47 -25.93 -15.37
CA PRO A 292 -1.29 -26.56 -14.32
C PRO A 292 -0.67 -27.89 -13.89
N GLU A 293 -0.67 -28.16 -12.59
CA GLU A 293 -0.12 -29.38 -12.00
C GLU A 293 -1.24 -30.24 -11.39
N ALA A 294 -1.38 -31.47 -11.89
CA ALA A 294 -2.38 -32.40 -11.39
C ALA A 294 -1.96 -33.04 -10.07
N SER A 295 -2.89 -33.14 -9.12
CA SER A 295 -2.71 -33.84 -7.84
C SER A 295 -3.55 -35.12 -7.79
N LEU A 296 -3.11 -36.11 -7.01
CA LEU A 296 -3.89 -37.32 -6.73
C LEU A 296 -4.94 -37.09 -5.63
N ASP A 297 -4.69 -36.11 -4.76
CA ASP A 297 -5.45 -35.87 -3.53
C ASP A 297 -6.30 -34.60 -3.60
N GLU A 298 -6.11 -33.77 -4.63
CA GLU A 298 -6.76 -32.45 -4.77
C GLU A 298 -7.18 -32.16 -6.22
N ILE A 299 -8.14 -31.24 -6.38
CA ILE A 299 -8.52 -30.70 -7.71
C ILE A 299 -7.31 -29.96 -8.29
N THR A 300 -7.13 -30.05 -9.60
CA THR A 300 -6.06 -29.31 -10.28
C THR A 300 -6.31 -27.82 -10.17
N VAL A 301 -5.37 -27.09 -9.60
CA VAL A 301 -5.39 -25.62 -9.47
C VAL A 301 -4.41 -25.03 -10.47
N MET A 302 -4.69 -23.82 -10.93
CA MET A 302 -3.76 -23.05 -11.75
C MET A 302 -3.44 -21.71 -11.09
N GLU A 303 -2.15 -21.47 -10.86
CA GLU A 303 -1.63 -20.15 -10.48
C GLU A 303 -1.25 -19.35 -11.74
N LEU A 304 -2.02 -18.30 -11.97
CA LEU A 304 -1.85 -17.38 -13.08
C LEU A 304 -1.18 -16.10 -12.59
N GLY A 305 0.13 -16.17 -12.38
CA GLY A 305 0.95 -14.97 -12.20
C GLY A 305 0.80 -14.04 -13.41
N PHE A 306 0.78 -12.73 -13.20
CA PHE A 306 0.74 -11.74 -14.27
C PHE A 306 1.58 -10.51 -13.95
N ARG A 307 2.02 -9.85 -15.01
CA ARG A 307 2.59 -8.49 -14.96
C ARG A 307 1.67 -7.51 -15.65
N VAL A 308 1.58 -6.30 -15.12
CA VAL A 308 0.86 -5.19 -15.76
C VAL A 308 1.82 -4.44 -16.68
N LEU A 309 1.39 -4.22 -17.92
CA LEU A 309 2.13 -3.53 -18.96
C LEU A 309 1.65 -2.08 -19.08
N ASP A 310 2.50 -1.22 -19.64
CA ASP A 310 2.08 0.13 -20.03
C ASP A 310 1.18 0.05 -21.28
N PRO A 311 -0.11 0.45 -21.20
CA PRO A 311 -1.02 0.41 -22.33
C PRO A 311 -0.78 1.58 -23.33
N GLY A 312 0.11 2.53 -23.01
CA GLY A 312 0.51 3.66 -23.85
C GLY A 312 -0.54 4.77 -24.02
N THR A 313 -1.80 4.51 -23.66
CA THR A 313 -2.94 5.45 -23.87
C THR A 313 -3.76 5.71 -22.61
N THR A 314 -3.65 4.87 -21.60
CA THR A 314 -4.33 5.00 -20.31
C THR A 314 -3.33 4.78 -19.16
N ASP A 315 -3.74 5.01 -17.92
CA ASP A 315 -2.90 4.66 -16.77
C ASP A 315 -2.76 3.12 -16.68
N ALA A 316 -1.57 2.63 -16.32
CA ALA A 316 -1.28 1.19 -16.28
C ALA A 316 -2.01 0.46 -15.14
N LEU A 317 -2.23 1.15 -14.02
CA LEU A 317 -2.99 0.63 -12.89
C LEU A 317 -3.87 1.76 -12.35
N LYS A 318 -5.13 1.43 -12.09
CA LYS A 318 -6.12 2.36 -11.57
C LYS A 318 -6.91 1.71 -10.46
N LEU A 319 -7.10 2.45 -9.36
CA LEU A 319 -7.97 2.08 -8.26
C LEU A 319 -9.01 3.19 -8.08
N VAL A 320 -10.28 2.82 -8.05
CA VAL A 320 -11.39 3.72 -7.75
C VAL A 320 -12.00 3.27 -6.44
N TYR A 321 -12.03 4.16 -5.47
CA TYR A 321 -12.63 3.93 -4.16
C TYR A 321 -13.72 4.95 -3.91
N SER A 322 -14.92 4.49 -3.58
CA SER A 322 -16.04 5.36 -3.29
C SER A 322 -16.57 5.09 -1.90
N GLU A 323 -16.75 6.14 -1.11
CA GLU A 323 -17.22 6.08 0.27
C GLU A 323 -18.26 7.18 0.53
N PRO A 324 -19.16 7.05 1.53
CA PRO A 324 -20.07 8.11 1.90
C PRO A 324 -19.31 9.39 2.23
N THR A 325 -19.84 10.54 1.81
CA THR A 325 -19.25 11.81 2.21
C THR A 325 -19.40 11.97 3.72
N PRO A 326 -18.31 12.30 4.46
CA PRO A 326 -18.39 12.53 5.90
C PRO A 326 -19.46 13.57 6.21
N THR A 327 -20.40 13.25 7.10
CA THR A 327 -21.38 14.23 7.56
C THR A 327 -20.65 15.19 8.50
N PRO A 328 -20.72 16.53 8.30
CA PRO A 328 -20.11 17.47 9.24
C PRO A 328 -20.65 17.22 10.65
N PRO A 329 -19.82 17.30 11.71
CA PRO A 329 -20.33 17.15 13.06
C PRO A 329 -21.38 18.25 13.31
N THR A 330 -22.60 17.86 13.69
CA THR A 330 -23.60 18.80 14.18
C THR A 330 -23.06 19.42 15.46
N SER A 331 -22.86 20.73 15.46
CA SER A 331 -22.53 21.50 16.66
C SER A 331 -23.66 21.33 17.68
N GLY A 332 -23.40 20.55 18.73
CA GLY A 332 -24.17 20.57 19.98
C GLY A 332 -23.57 21.56 20.96
#